data_AF-A0A1F5RUL2-F1
#
_entry.id   AF-A0A1F5RUL2-F1
#
_cell.length_a   1.000
_cell.length_b   1.000
_cell.length_c   1.000
_cell.angle_alpha   90.00
_cell.angle_beta   90.00
_cell.angle_gamma   90.00
#
_symmetry.space_group_name_H-M   'P 1'
#
loop_
_entity.id
_entity.type
_entity.pdbx_description
1 polymer ?
#
loop_
_entity_poly.entity_id
_entity_poly.type
_entity_poly.pdbx_seq_one_letter_code
_entity_poly.pdbx_strand_id
1 'polypeptide(L)'
;MDSVSVAGSFNGWNSRANPLADDDYDGLWEARLRVPPGRIEYKFVVNHKLWFTDWTAEDFVPDGFDGVNSVATVGDHPVTLGFTSVIASPPKPRGSGWREKTFTFRPATKPDSVKLACFFNPWTPVLVLMRDERGDGTYLASMRLPPGKWPIAFVVNGYTWNWDTLGQGENRGETTGRAP
;
A
#
# COMPACT_ATOMS: atom_id res chain seq x y z
N MET A 1 -1.46 1.55 15.75
CA MET A 1 -2.70 1.37 14.96
C MET A 1 -3.67 0.69 15.87
N ASP A 2 -4.96 1.01 15.79
CA ASP A 2 -5.90 0.56 16.81
C ASP A 2 -6.71 -0.65 16.32
N SER A 3 -6.93 -0.77 15.01
CA SER A 3 -7.57 -1.96 14.43
C SER A 3 -7.35 -2.07 12.92
N VAL A 4 -7.33 -3.32 12.43
CA VAL A 4 -7.47 -3.67 11.02
C VAL A 4 -8.62 -4.67 10.88
N SER A 5 -9.45 -4.51 9.86
CA SER A 5 -10.55 -5.40 9.53
C SER A 5 -10.63 -5.59 8.02
N VAL A 6 -11.31 -6.64 7.55
CA VAL A 6 -11.61 -6.80 6.13
C VAL A 6 -13.12 -6.70 5.89
N ALA A 7 -13.49 -5.87 4.94
CA ALA A 7 -14.88 -5.62 4.55
C ALA A 7 -15.07 -5.96 3.08
N GLY A 8 -16.19 -6.58 2.74
CA GLY A 8 -16.44 -7.04 1.38
C GLY A 8 -17.85 -7.53 1.15
N SER A 9 -18.08 -8.04 -0.06
CA SER A 9 -19.38 -8.58 -0.47
C SER A 9 -19.88 -9.71 0.45
N PHE A 10 -18.97 -10.47 1.05
CA PHE A 10 -19.26 -11.58 1.95
C PHE A 10 -19.72 -11.18 3.36
N ASN A 11 -19.55 -9.91 3.76
CA ASN A 11 -19.99 -9.40 5.07
C ASN A 11 -20.83 -8.12 4.98
N GLY A 12 -21.37 -7.82 3.80
CA GLY A 12 -22.17 -6.62 3.58
C GLY A 12 -21.38 -5.31 3.76
N TRP A 13 -20.08 -5.32 3.45
CA TRP A 13 -19.19 -4.16 3.61
C TRP A 13 -19.12 -3.60 5.04
N ASN A 14 -19.28 -4.45 6.06
CA ASN A 14 -19.20 -4.02 7.45
C ASN A 14 -17.72 -3.80 7.86
N SER A 15 -17.34 -2.54 8.07
CA SER A 15 -15.98 -2.12 8.44
C SER A 15 -15.47 -2.57 9.81
N ARG A 16 -16.32 -3.21 10.62
CA ARG A 16 -15.98 -3.76 11.93
C ARG A 16 -16.13 -5.28 11.98
N ALA A 17 -16.65 -5.89 10.92
CA ALA A 17 -16.69 -7.34 10.80
C ALA A 17 -15.31 -7.85 10.41
N ASN A 18 -15.02 -9.10 10.80
CA ASN A 18 -13.78 -9.80 10.43
C ASN A 18 -12.50 -9.02 10.80
N PRO A 19 -12.26 -8.75 12.10
CA PRO A 19 -11.02 -8.13 12.55
C PRO A 19 -9.82 -9.02 12.26
N LEU A 20 -8.71 -8.40 11.91
CA LEU A 20 -7.40 -9.03 11.79
C LEU A 20 -6.65 -8.87 13.12
N ALA A 21 -5.72 -9.78 13.39
CA ALA A 21 -4.86 -9.79 14.56
C ALA A 21 -3.38 -9.76 14.15
N ASP A 22 -2.55 -9.16 15.00
CA ASP A 22 -1.09 -9.09 14.89
C ASP A 22 -0.54 -9.67 16.20
N ASP A 23 -0.78 -10.98 16.37
CA ASP A 23 -0.58 -11.68 17.66
C ASP A 23 0.90 -11.81 18.04
N ASP A 24 1.79 -11.80 17.05
CA ASP A 24 3.25 -11.89 17.22
C ASP A 24 3.96 -10.53 17.15
N TYR A 25 3.21 -9.45 16.91
CA TYR A 25 3.70 -8.07 16.85
C TYR A 25 4.76 -7.85 15.76
N ASP A 26 4.74 -8.63 14.69
CA ASP A 26 5.64 -8.45 13.55
C ASP A 26 5.12 -7.36 12.57
N GLY A 27 3.88 -6.88 12.79
CA GLY A 27 3.22 -5.86 12.01
C GLY A 27 2.48 -6.39 10.77
N LEU A 28 2.39 -7.71 10.60
CA LEU A 28 1.50 -8.39 9.69
C LEU A 28 0.17 -8.68 10.40
N TRP A 29 -0.89 -8.05 9.91
CA TRP A 29 -2.24 -8.27 10.42
C TRP A 29 -2.89 -9.40 9.62
N GLU A 30 -3.40 -10.43 10.30
CA GLU A 30 -3.94 -11.63 9.67
C GLU A 30 -5.30 -12.04 10.23
N ALA A 31 -6.10 -12.70 9.38
CA ALA A 31 -7.31 -13.40 9.80
C ALA A 31 -7.56 -14.60 8.89
N ARG A 32 -8.13 -15.67 9.45
CA ARG A 32 -8.65 -16.80 8.67
C ARG A 32 -10.16 -16.74 8.63
N LEU A 33 -10.70 -16.56 7.42
CA LEU A 33 -12.13 -16.42 7.20
C LEU A 33 -12.69 -17.59 6.41
N ARG A 34 -13.92 -17.99 6.75
CA ARG A 34 -14.73 -18.86 5.90
C ARG A 34 -15.59 -17.96 5.02
N VAL A 35 -15.32 -17.99 3.73
CA VAL A 35 -16.04 -17.22 2.71
C VAL A 35 -16.65 -18.21 1.72
N PRO A 36 -17.92 -18.04 1.31
CA PRO A 36 -18.51 -18.89 0.28
C PRO A 36 -17.68 -18.88 -1.01
N PRO A 37 -17.55 -20.02 -1.72
CA PRO A 37 -16.90 -20.04 -3.02
C PRO A 37 -17.55 -19.06 -4.00
N GLY A 38 -16.72 -18.43 -4.83
CA GLY A 38 -17.14 -17.46 -5.83
C GLY A 38 -16.25 -16.24 -5.90
N ARG A 39 -16.61 -15.33 -6.82
CA ARG A 39 -15.98 -14.02 -6.96
C ARG A 39 -16.42 -13.11 -5.82
N ILE A 40 -15.46 -12.59 -5.07
CA ILE A 40 -15.69 -11.63 -3.99
C ILE A 40 -15.04 -10.29 -4.30
N GLU A 41 -15.60 -9.26 -3.69
CA GLU A 41 -15.02 -7.92 -3.63
C GLU A 41 -14.67 -7.60 -2.19
N TYR A 42 -13.53 -6.95 -1.96
CA TYR A 42 -13.05 -6.64 -0.63
C TYR A 42 -12.17 -5.40 -0.58
N LYS A 43 -12.01 -4.87 0.64
CA LYS A 43 -11.03 -3.86 1.05
C LYS A 43 -10.60 -4.13 2.50
N PHE A 44 -9.40 -3.68 2.86
CA PHE A 44 -8.99 -3.60 4.25
C PHE A 44 -9.45 -2.28 4.86
N VAL A 45 -9.86 -2.29 6.12
CA VAL A 45 -10.30 -1.11 6.86
C VAL A 45 -9.44 -0.91 8.10
N VAL A 46 -8.74 0.22 8.16
CA VAL A 46 -7.92 0.60 9.31
C VAL A 46 -8.69 1.59 10.18
N ASN A 47 -8.64 1.38 11.50
CA ASN A 47 -9.29 2.19 12.51
C ASN A 47 -10.79 2.42 12.21
N HIS A 48 -11.43 1.43 11.56
CA HIS A 48 -12.83 1.43 11.12
C HIS A 48 -13.25 2.55 10.14
N LYS A 49 -12.30 3.32 9.59
CA LYS A 49 -12.59 4.53 8.82
C LYS A 49 -11.82 4.62 7.50
N LEU A 50 -10.59 4.13 7.49
CA LEU A 50 -9.70 4.26 6.34
C LEU A 50 -9.79 2.99 5.49
N TRP A 51 -10.22 3.11 4.25
CA TRP A 51 -10.45 2.00 3.35
C TRP A 51 -9.28 1.85 2.38
N PHE A 52 -8.75 0.63 2.28
CA PHE A 52 -7.58 0.31 1.48
C PHE A 52 -7.87 -0.82 0.52
N THR A 53 -7.61 -0.53 -0.75
CA THR A 53 -7.58 -1.51 -1.82
C THR A 53 -6.32 -2.37 -1.65
N ASP A 54 -6.49 -3.68 -1.69
CA ASP A 54 -5.40 -4.62 -1.92
C ASP A 54 -5.00 -4.55 -3.40
N TRP A 55 -3.90 -3.86 -3.69
CA TRP A 55 -3.36 -3.73 -5.04
C TRP A 55 -2.63 -4.98 -5.55
N THR A 56 -2.56 -6.05 -4.74
CA THR A 56 -2.12 -7.38 -5.17
C THR A 56 -3.26 -8.30 -5.60
N ALA A 57 -4.49 -7.79 -5.56
CA ALA A 57 -5.68 -8.54 -5.94
C ALA A 57 -5.65 -9.03 -7.40
N GLU A 58 -6.43 -10.06 -7.67
CA GLU A 58 -6.55 -10.69 -8.99
C GLU A 58 -7.08 -9.71 -10.04
N ASP A 59 -8.03 -8.86 -9.64
CA ASP A 59 -8.72 -7.90 -10.49
C ASP A 59 -9.25 -6.72 -9.64
N PHE A 60 -9.77 -5.69 -10.31
CA PHE A 60 -10.29 -4.48 -9.69
C PHE A 60 -11.59 -4.04 -10.34
N VAL A 61 -12.55 -3.59 -9.53
CA VAL A 61 -13.79 -2.99 -10.02
C VAL A 61 -14.04 -1.63 -9.39
N PRO A 62 -14.63 -0.66 -10.12
CA PRO A 62 -15.00 0.62 -9.54
C PRO A 62 -15.83 0.46 -8.26
N ASP A 63 -15.49 1.20 -7.21
CA ASP A 63 -16.23 1.14 -5.93
C ASP A 63 -17.39 2.14 -5.85
N GLY A 64 -17.57 2.98 -6.88
CA GLY A 64 -18.59 4.03 -6.93
C GLY A 64 -18.20 5.34 -6.23
N PHE A 65 -16.97 5.45 -5.72
CA PHE A 65 -16.44 6.61 -4.99
C PHE A 65 -15.08 7.07 -5.55
N ASP A 66 -14.93 7.00 -6.87
CA ASP A 66 -13.68 7.29 -7.59
C ASP A 66 -12.48 6.39 -7.19
N GLY A 67 -12.75 5.28 -6.48
CA GLY A 67 -11.79 4.25 -6.15
C GLY A 67 -12.15 2.90 -6.78
N VAL A 68 -11.45 1.85 -6.33
CA VAL A 68 -11.71 0.47 -6.77
C VAL A 68 -11.73 -0.52 -5.61
N ASN A 69 -12.62 -1.50 -5.67
CA ASN A 69 -12.60 -2.69 -4.82
C ASN A 69 -11.57 -3.69 -5.35
N SER A 70 -10.94 -4.42 -4.44
CA SER A 70 -10.12 -5.59 -4.77
C SER A 70 -11.02 -6.77 -5.07
N VAL A 71 -10.66 -7.57 -6.06
CA VAL A 71 -11.41 -8.76 -6.48
C VAL A 71 -10.57 -10.00 -6.24
N ALA A 72 -11.19 -11.05 -5.71
CA ALA A 72 -10.58 -12.36 -5.62
C ALA A 72 -11.60 -13.47 -5.93
N THR A 73 -11.10 -14.60 -6.43
CA THR A 73 -11.89 -15.82 -6.59
C THR A 73 -11.60 -16.79 -5.45
N VAL A 74 -12.61 -17.10 -4.64
CA VAL A 74 -12.54 -18.12 -3.59
C VAL A 74 -13.06 -19.44 -4.13
N GLY A 75 -12.26 -20.50 -4.01
CA GLY A 75 -12.65 -21.86 -4.39
C GLY A 75 -12.76 -22.79 -3.19
N ASP A 76 -12.63 -24.09 -3.44
CA ASP A 76 -12.68 -25.12 -2.39
C ASP A 76 -11.38 -25.21 -1.57
N HIS A 77 -10.32 -24.52 -2.02
CA HIS A 77 -9.04 -24.44 -1.34
C HIS A 77 -8.83 -23.05 -0.71
N PRO A 78 -8.16 -22.94 0.44
CA PRO A 78 -7.78 -21.65 1.01
C PRO A 78 -6.97 -20.82 0.01
N VAL A 79 -7.32 -19.55 -0.11
CA VAL A 79 -6.55 -18.52 -0.81
C VAL A 79 -6.04 -17.51 0.20
N THR A 80 -4.85 -16.97 -0.04
CA THR A 80 -4.31 -15.87 0.79
C THR A 80 -4.44 -14.56 0.02
N LEU A 81 -5.05 -13.56 0.66
CA LEU A 81 -5.28 -12.22 0.10
C LEU A 81 -4.44 -11.20 0.88
N GLY A 82 -4.05 -10.08 0.25
CA GLY A 82 -3.33 -9.00 0.91
C GLY A 82 -1.85 -9.30 1.20
N PHE A 83 -1.20 -10.12 0.38
CA PHE A 83 0.17 -10.57 0.63
C PHE A 83 1.22 -9.46 0.37
N THR A 84 1.33 -8.46 1.24
CA THR A 84 2.55 -7.64 1.42
C THR A 84 2.68 -7.08 2.85
N SER A 85 2.99 -7.91 3.85
CA SER A 85 3.76 -7.44 4.99
C SER A 85 4.89 -8.42 5.28
N VAL A 86 6.00 -8.27 4.56
CA VAL A 86 7.27 -8.74 5.12
C VAL A 86 7.88 -7.51 5.79
N ILE A 87 7.58 -7.29 7.08
CA ILE A 87 8.30 -6.31 7.91
C ILE A 87 9.59 -6.91 8.47
N ALA A 88 9.83 -8.21 8.33
CA ALA A 88 11.21 -8.69 8.29
C ALA A 88 11.76 -8.39 6.90
N SER A 89 12.55 -7.32 6.70
CA SER A 89 13.45 -7.32 5.54
C SER A 89 14.32 -8.58 5.68
N PRO A 90 14.18 -9.65 4.86
CA PRO A 90 15.23 -10.65 4.81
C PRO A 90 16.53 -9.90 4.46
N PRO A 91 17.69 -10.30 5.00
CA PRO A 91 18.95 -9.69 4.60
C PRO A 91 19.03 -9.67 3.08
N LYS A 92 19.00 -8.46 2.51
CA LYS A 92 18.85 -8.25 1.07
C LYS A 92 20.03 -8.94 0.38
N PRO A 93 19.81 -9.93 -0.49
CA PRO A 93 20.90 -10.53 -1.24
C PRO A 93 21.68 -9.45 -1.99
N ARG A 94 23.02 -9.57 -2.01
CA ARG A 94 23.86 -8.72 -2.85
C ARG A 94 23.38 -8.86 -4.30
N GLY A 95 23.14 -7.74 -5.00
CA GLY A 95 22.68 -7.74 -6.39
C GLY A 95 21.16 -7.63 -6.62
N SER A 96 20.36 -7.35 -5.58
CA SER A 96 18.87 -7.28 -5.68
C SER A 96 18.28 -6.17 -6.57
N GLY A 97 19.09 -5.23 -7.09
CA GLY A 97 18.59 -4.12 -7.93
C GLY A 97 17.79 -3.04 -7.20
N TRP A 98 17.68 -3.11 -5.87
CA TRP A 98 17.00 -2.09 -5.06
C TRP A 98 17.79 -0.78 -5.03
N ARG A 99 17.16 0.31 -5.44
CA ARG A 99 17.78 1.65 -5.53
C ARG A 99 17.09 2.62 -4.60
N GLU A 100 17.88 3.47 -3.95
CA GLU A 100 17.33 4.63 -3.26
C GLU A 100 16.71 5.58 -4.29
N LYS A 101 15.52 6.07 -3.95
CA LYS A 101 14.74 7.04 -4.73
C LYS A 101 14.32 8.14 -3.80
N THR A 102 14.58 9.37 -4.22
CA THR A 102 14.10 10.58 -3.56
C THR A 102 12.85 11.05 -4.29
N PHE A 103 11.79 11.25 -3.53
CA PHE A 103 10.50 11.72 -4.01
C PHE A 103 10.34 13.17 -3.59
N THR A 104 9.75 13.94 -4.49
CA THR A 104 9.49 15.36 -4.28
C THR A 104 8.01 15.65 -4.51
N PHE A 105 7.45 16.48 -3.66
CA PHE A 105 6.08 16.93 -3.79
C PHE A 105 5.95 18.37 -3.33
N ARG A 106 5.29 19.20 -4.15
CA ARG A 106 5.03 20.60 -3.85
C ARG A 106 3.51 20.81 -3.77
N PRO A 107 2.91 20.82 -2.57
CA PRO A 107 1.49 21.12 -2.42
C PRO A 107 1.19 22.57 -2.82
N ALA A 108 -0.05 22.83 -3.26
CA ALA A 108 -0.48 24.18 -3.66
C ALA A 108 -0.47 25.20 -2.51
N THR A 109 -0.70 24.73 -1.28
CA THR A 109 -0.66 25.51 -0.04
C THR A 109 0.18 24.80 1.02
N LYS A 110 0.68 25.53 2.01
CA LYS A 110 1.45 24.94 3.12
C LYS A 110 0.57 23.95 3.92
N PRO A 111 0.94 22.66 4.00
CA PRO A 111 0.20 21.66 4.77
C PRO A 111 0.72 21.53 6.21
N ASP A 112 -0.06 20.88 7.07
CA ASP A 112 0.37 20.46 8.40
C ASP A 112 1.30 19.24 8.33
N SER A 113 1.07 18.35 7.34
CA SER A 113 1.97 17.25 7.05
C SER A 113 1.88 16.78 5.59
N VAL A 114 3.01 16.30 5.07
CA VAL A 114 3.11 15.56 3.80
C VAL A 114 3.77 14.23 4.08
N LYS A 115 3.18 13.17 3.55
CA LYS A 115 3.53 11.80 3.89
C LYS A 115 3.57 10.97 2.61
N LEU A 116 4.64 10.22 2.41
CA LEU A 116 4.84 9.39 1.22
C LEU A 116 4.23 8.00 1.45
N ALA A 117 3.26 7.62 0.63
CA ALA A 117 2.64 6.31 0.58
C ALA A 117 3.12 5.53 -0.66
N CYS A 118 3.45 4.26 -0.48
CA CYS A 118 3.92 3.34 -1.52
C CYS A 118 3.50 1.91 -1.15
N PHE A 119 3.44 1.03 -2.14
CA PHE A 119 3.18 -0.41 -2.04
C PHE A 119 3.97 -1.17 -0.94
N PHE A 120 5.18 -0.74 -0.56
CA PHE A 120 6.05 -1.44 0.42
C PHE A 120 5.82 -1.06 1.89
N ASN A 121 4.77 -0.30 2.17
CA ASN A 121 4.38 0.11 3.52
C ASN A 121 2.89 -0.23 3.63
N PRO A 122 2.44 -1.05 4.60
CA PRO A 122 1.10 -1.68 4.58
C PRO A 122 -0.05 -0.71 4.87
N TRP A 123 -0.02 0.49 4.27
CA TRP A 123 -1.07 1.50 4.34
C TRP A 123 -1.41 1.90 5.79
N THR A 124 -0.48 1.60 6.68
CA THR A 124 -0.39 2.04 8.04
C THR A 124 0.36 3.36 8.02
N PRO A 125 0.01 4.36 8.83
CA PRO A 125 0.70 5.63 8.84
C PRO A 125 2.10 5.55 9.49
N VAL A 126 2.91 4.54 9.18
CA VAL A 126 4.39 4.63 9.22
C VAL A 126 4.86 5.31 7.93
N LEU A 127 4.19 6.39 7.59
CA LEU A 127 4.43 7.17 6.39
C LEU A 127 5.83 7.74 6.47
N VAL A 128 6.62 7.63 5.40
CA VAL A 128 7.88 8.37 5.33
C VAL A 128 7.49 9.84 5.34
N LEU A 129 7.67 10.49 6.49
CA LEU A 129 7.38 11.90 6.67
C LEU A 129 8.26 12.64 5.67
N MET A 130 7.61 13.37 4.77
CA MET A 130 8.33 14.23 3.86
C MET A 130 8.65 15.53 4.58
N ARG A 131 9.84 16.07 4.34
CA ARG A 131 10.31 17.31 4.98
C ARG A 131 10.63 18.35 3.92
N ASP A 132 10.18 19.57 4.17
CA ASP A 132 10.67 20.75 3.47
C ASP A 132 11.87 21.30 4.25
N GLU A 133 13.04 20.68 4.04
CA GLU A 133 14.28 21.07 4.73
C GLU A 133 14.79 22.44 4.28
N ARG A 134 14.39 22.89 3.08
CA ARG A 134 14.83 24.15 2.48
C ARG A 134 13.92 25.32 2.83
N GLY A 135 12.70 25.05 3.32
CA GLY A 135 11.68 26.07 3.54
C GLY A 135 11.10 26.65 2.25
N ASP A 136 11.25 25.94 1.12
CA ASP A 136 10.85 26.43 -0.20
C ASP A 136 9.46 25.95 -0.64
N GLY A 137 8.80 25.12 0.17
CA GLY A 137 7.51 24.49 -0.10
C GLY A 137 7.60 23.13 -0.78
N THR A 138 8.80 22.63 -1.09
CA THR A 138 9.02 21.31 -1.68
C THR A 138 9.36 20.30 -0.59
N TYR A 139 8.50 19.31 -0.43
CA TYR A 139 8.67 18.26 0.55
C TYR A 139 9.42 17.09 -0.09
N LEU A 140 10.39 16.51 0.64
CA LEU A 140 11.21 15.40 0.18
C LEU A 140 11.17 14.22 1.14
N ALA A 141 11.23 13.01 0.58
CA ALA A 141 11.50 11.78 1.32
C ALA A 141 12.28 10.81 0.42
N SER A 142 13.13 9.98 1.02
CA SER A 142 13.80 8.90 0.31
C SER A 142 13.30 7.54 0.78
N MET A 143 13.11 6.62 -0.17
CA MET A 143 12.95 5.19 0.13
C MET A 143 13.65 4.33 -0.92
N ARG A 144 13.97 3.09 -0.58
CA ARG A 144 14.53 2.14 -1.55
C ARG A 144 13.41 1.39 -2.24
N LEU A 145 13.38 1.42 -3.57
CA LEU A 145 12.44 0.66 -4.39
C LEU A 145 13.15 -0.52 -5.08
N PRO A 146 12.54 -1.72 -5.16
CA PRO A 146 12.98 -2.76 -6.09
C PRO A 146 12.76 -2.34 -7.56
N PRO A 147 13.38 -3.03 -8.52
CA PRO A 147 13.09 -2.83 -9.94
C PRO A 147 11.60 -3.00 -10.22
N GLY A 148 11.02 -2.11 -11.04
CA GLY A 148 9.59 -2.09 -11.36
C GLY A 148 9.01 -0.68 -11.38
N LYS A 149 7.69 -0.62 -11.60
CA LYS A 149 6.89 0.60 -11.52
C LYS A 149 5.92 0.45 -10.36
N TRP A 150 6.04 1.35 -9.38
CA TRP A 150 5.30 1.26 -8.14
C TRP A 150 4.33 2.44 -8.03
N PRO A 151 3.06 2.23 -7.67
CA PRO A 151 2.14 3.32 -7.40
C PRO A 151 2.57 4.06 -6.13
N ILE A 152 2.65 5.38 -6.23
CA ILE A 152 3.06 6.28 -5.16
C ILE A 152 1.98 7.33 -4.96
N ALA A 153 1.72 7.72 -3.71
CA ALA A 153 0.88 8.86 -3.39
C ALA A 153 1.50 9.74 -2.32
N PHE A 154 1.20 11.04 -2.42
CA PHE A 154 1.53 12.05 -1.43
C PHE A 154 0.28 12.39 -0.63
N VAL A 155 0.27 11.95 0.62
CA VAL A 155 -0.85 12.12 1.54
C VAL A 155 -0.66 13.43 2.29
N VAL A 156 -1.54 14.39 2.01
CA VAL A 156 -1.57 15.71 2.66
C VAL A 156 -2.55 15.66 3.83
N ASN A 157 -2.07 16.10 5.00
CA ASN A 157 -2.80 16.16 6.26
C ASN A 157 -3.48 14.84 6.70
N GLY A 158 -3.11 13.71 6.09
CA GLY A 158 -3.66 12.39 6.39
C GLY A 158 -4.94 12.01 5.65
N TYR A 159 -5.51 12.89 4.83
CA TYR A 159 -6.80 12.64 4.18
C TYR A 159 -6.86 13.02 2.69
N THR A 160 -5.96 13.87 2.19
CA THR A 160 -5.93 14.21 0.76
C THR A 160 -4.84 13.42 0.04
N TRP A 161 -5.24 12.59 -0.91
CA TRP A 161 -4.34 11.70 -1.67
C TRP A 161 -3.99 12.32 -3.01
N ASN A 162 -2.70 12.55 -3.25
CA ASN A 162 -2.19 13.04 -4.53
C ASN A 162 -1.34 11.95 -5.18
N TRP A 163 -1.88 11.29 -6.20
CA TRP A 163 -1.17 10.23 -6.91
C TRP A 163 0.00 10.78 -7.72
N ASP A 164 1.12 10.05 -7.72
CA ASP A 164 2.29 10.40 -8.52
C ASP A 164 2.01 10.24 -10.01
N THR A 165 1.83 11.37 -10.69
CA THR A 165 1.66 11.43 -12.14
C THR A 165 2.99 11.58 -12.89
N LEU A 166 4.10 11.77 -12.17
CA LEU A 166 5.42 12.05 -12.74
C LEU A 166 6.29 10.80 -12.88
N GLY A 167 5.81 9.64 -12.40
CA GLY A 167 6.54 8.37 -12.52
C GLY A 167 7.78 8.29 -11.61
N GLN A 168 7.80 9.04 -10.52
CA GLN A 168 8.85 8.98 -9.49
C GLN A 168 8.97 7.57 -8.88
N GLY A 169 7.89 6.78 -8.91
CA GLY A 169 7.86 5.36 -8.52
C GLY A 169 8.56 4.36 -9.45
N GLU A 170 9.22 4.80 -10.54
CA GLU A 170 9.90 3.91 -11.49
C GLU A 170 11.37 3.62 -11.08
N ASN A 171 11.72 2.33 -11.01
CA ASN A 171 13.11 1.85 -10.91
C ASN A 171 13.40 0.85 -12.04
N ARG A 172 14.28 1.22 -12.97
CA ARG A 172 14.58 0.42 -14.17
C ARG A 172 15.47 -0.80 -13.94
N GLY A 173 16.01 -1.00 -12.73
CA GLY A 173 17.02 -2.05 -12.48
C GLY A 173 18.28 -1.86 -13.33
N GLU A 174 19.31 -2.68 -13.13
CA GLU A 174 20.38 -2.81 -14.11
C GLU A 174 19.92 -3.79 -15.19
N THR A 175 19.80 -3.35 -16.45
CA THR A 175 19.87 -4.26 -17.58
C THR A 175 21.29 -4.83 -17.58
N THR A 176 21.46 -6.11 -17.24
CA THR A 176 22.70 -6.80 -17.56
C THR A 176 22.89 -6.68 -19.07
N GLY A 177 23.81 -5.80 -19.47
CA GLY A 177 24.22 -5.67 -20.86
C GLY A 177 24.64 -7.05 -21.35
N ARG A 178 24.00 -7.51 -22.42
CA ARG A 178 24.51 -8.63 -23.20
C ARG A 178 25.86 -8.17 -23.74
N ALA A 179 26.94 -8.75 -23.22
CA ALA A 179 28.26 -8.54 -23.80
C ALA A 179 28.26 -9.10 -25.24
N PRO A 180 28.95 -8.44 -26.19
CA PRO A 180 29.06 -8.87 -27.57
C PRO A 180 29.76 -10.23 -27.72
#